data_AF-A0A453PHI7-F1
#
_entry.id   AF-A0A453PHI7-F1
#
_cell.length_a   1.000
_cell.length_b   1.000
_cell.length_c   1.000
_cell.angle_alpha   90.00
_cell.angle_beta   90.00
_cell.angle_gamma   90.00
#
_symmetry.space_group_name_H-M   'P 1'
#
loop_
_entity.id
_entity.type
_entity.pdbx_description
1 polymer ?
#
loop_
_entity_poly.entity_id
_entity_poly.type
_entity_poly.pdbx_seq_one_letter_code
_entity_poly.pdbx_strand_id
1 'polypeptide(L)'
;MKDKKSDIDANDLFVELKFLRNFMPKENIKPIEILFFKCHDFFPNASIAYRGLLTIPVMVASAERSFSKLKLLKSYMRTTMTQQTLNDLATIKLGSEVFDKIDMRITL
;
A
#
# COMPACT_ATOMS: atom_id res chain seq x y z
N MET A 1 -25.62 29.93 -18.01
CA MET A 1 -24.23 29.49 -18.28
C MET A 1 -23.51 29.50 -16.94
N LYS A 2 -23.20 28.33 -16.37
CA LYS A 2 -22.43 28.25 -15.11
C LYS A 2 -20.96 28.40 -15.48
N ASP A 3 -20.39 29.55 -15.15
CA ASP A 3 -18.96 29.77 -15.18
C ASP A 3 -18.26 28.65 -14.40
N LYS A 4 -17.45 27.85 -15.10
CA LYS A 4 -16.47 26.97 -14.48
C LYS A 4 -15.37 27.85 -13.91
N LYS A 5 -15.67 28.55 -12.82
CA LYS A 5 -14.63 29.16 -12.01
C LYS A 5 -13.94 27.97 -11.33
N SER A 6 -12.80 27.55 -11.87
CA SER A 6 -11.93 26.62 -11.18
C SER A 6 -11.65 27.21 -9.80
N ASP A 7 -11.79 26.42 -8.74
CA ASP A 7 -11.54 26.88 -7.36
C ASP A 7 -10.10 27.40 -7.17
N ILE A 8 -9.23 27.18 -8.15
CA ILE A 8 -7.84 27.58 -8.20
C ILE A 8 -7.64 28.42 -9.48
N ASP A 9 -7.15 29.65 -9.32
CA ASP A 9 -6.72 30.49 -10.45
C ASP A 9 -5.33 30.05 -10.91
N ALA A 10 -5.21 29.70 -12.20
CA ALA A 10 -3.98 29.14 -12.74
C ALA A 10 -2.85 30.18 -12.87
N ASN A 11 -3.18 31.47 -13.07
CA ASN A 11 -2.18 32.52 -13.17
C ASN A 11 -1.62 32.87 -11.79
N ASP A 12 -2.49 32.93 -10.79
CA ASP A 12 -2.13 33.13 -9.39
C ASP A 12 -1.24 31.99 -8.89
N LEU A 13 -1.65 30.74 -9.14
CA LEU A 13 -0.84 29.55 -8.82
C LEU A 13 0.54 29.58 -9.52
N PHE A 14 0.59 30.01 -10.78
CA PHE A 14 1.86 30.10 -11.51
C PHE A 14 2.81 31.14 -10.91
N VAL A 15 2.27 32.30 -10.50
CA VAL A 15 3.04 33.36 -9.84
C VAL A 15 3.54 32.87 -8.47
N GLU A 16 2.68 32.26 -7.66
CA GLU A 16 3.05 31.67 -6.37
C GLU A 16 4.16 30.61 -6.51
N LEU A 17 4.04 29.70 -7.48
CA LEU A 17 5.06 28.67 -7.75
C LEU A 17 6.38 29.27 -8.24
N LYS A 18 6.34 30.36 -9.02
CA LYS A 18 7.54 31.07 -9.47
C LYS A 18 8.23 31.78 -8.30
N PHE A 19 7.47 32.37 -7.39
CA PHE A 19 8.00 32.92 -6.14
C PHE A 19 8.61 31.82 -5.27
N LEU A 20 7.92 30.69 -5.09
CA LEU A 20 8.41 29.54 -4.33
C LEU A 20 9.72 28.99 -4.92
N ARG A 21 9.81 28.86 -6.25
CA ARG A 21 11.04 28.45 -6.95
C ARG A 21 12.19 29.42 -6.71
N ASN A 22 11.91 30.72 -6.60
CA ASN A 22 12.92 31.74 -6.32
C ASN A 22 13.31 31.79 -4.83
N PHE A 23 12.38 31.41 -3.94
CA PHE A 23 12.59 31.37 -2.49
C PHE A 23 13.29 30.08 -2.02
N MET A 24 13.14 29.00 -2.79
CA MET A 24 13.78 27.72 -2.50
C MET A 24 15.21 27.69 -3.06
N PRO A 25 16.26 27.69 -2.23
CA PRO A 25 17.62 27.47 -2.72
C PRO A 25 17.70 26.09 -3.37
N LYS A 26 18.38 25.99 -4.51
CA LYS A 26 18.51 24.75 -5.31
C LYS A 26 19.32 23.64 -4.63
N GLU A 27 19.76 23.84 -3.38
CA GLU A 27 20.67 22.95 -2.68
C GLU A 27 20.10 22.57 -1.31
N ASN A 28 19.88 21.26 -1.13
CA ASN A 28 19.67 20.55 0.13
C ASN A 28 18.56 21.08 1.06
N ILE A 29 17.30 20.98 0.61
CA ILE A 29 16.15 21.22 1.48
C ILE A 29 16.08 20.10 2.51
N LYS A 30 16.32 20.43 3.79
CA LYS A 30 16.18 19.46 4.87
C LYS A 30 14.70 19.07 5.01
N PRO A 31 14.36 17.80 5.31
CA PRO A 31 12.97 17.38 5.51
C PRO A 31 12.19 18.23 6.53
N ILE A 32 12.91 18.84 7.49
CA ILE A 32 12.36 19.75 8.50
C ILE A 32 11.84 21.05 7.88
N GLU A 33 12.48 21.57 6.83
CA GLU A 33 12.10 22.83 6.17
C GLU A 33 10.83 22.64 5.33
N ILE A 34 10.67 21.47 4.72
CA ILE A 34 9.44 21.07 4.01
C ILE A 34 8.27 20.98 4.99
N LEU A 35 8.52 20.46 6.20
CA LEU A 35 7.50 20.40 7.26
C LEU A 35 7.11 21.78 7.78
N PHE A 36 8.09 22.69 7.89
CA PHE A 36 7.85 24.09 8.29
C PHE A 36 7.03 24.84 7.23
N PHE A 37 7.30 24.60 5.95
CA PHE A 37 6.52 25.17 4.84
C PHE A 37 5.08 24.66 4.80
N LYS A 38 4.86 23.39 5.17
CA LYS A 38 3.51 22.84 5.34
C LYS A 38 2.74 23.51 6.49
N CYS A 39 3.44 24.01 7.50
CA CYS A 39 2.84 24.66 8.67
C CYS A 39 2.52 26.14 8.42
N HIS A 40 3.16 26.75 7.42
CA HIS A 40 2.99 28.16 7.11
C HIS A 40 2.29 28.28 5.75
N ASP A 41 0.96 28.35 5.78
CA ASP A 41 0.07 28.60 4.63
C ASP A 41 0.29 30.01 4.04
N PHE A 42 1.49 30.29 3.52
CA PHE A 42 1.83 31.60 2.95
C PHE A 42 1.19 31.81 1.57
N PHE A 43 0.68 30.74 0.96
CA PHE A 43 0.08 30.72 -0.38
C PHE A 43 -1.04 29.67 -0.43
N PRO A 44 -2.32 30.09 -0.34
CA PRO A 44 -3.43 29.15 -0.21
C PRO A 44 -3.58 28.25 -1.44
N ASN A 45 -3.31 28.76 -2.64
CA ASN A 45 -3.47 28.01 -3.89
C ASN A 45 -2.31 27.01 -4.09
N ALA A 46 -1.06 27.43 -3.87
CA ALA A 46 0.10 26.55 -3.90
C ALA A 46 0.09 25.50 -2.76
N SER A 47 -0.40 25.86 -1.57
CA SER A 47 -0.55 24.93 -0.43
C SER A 47 -1.54 23.80 -0.79
N ILE A 48 -2.68 24.13 -1.40
CA ILE A 48 -3.68 23.12 -1.84
C ILE A 48 -3.09 22.20 -2.90
N ALA A 49 -2.39 22.75 -3.91
CA ALA A 49 -1.76 21.96 -4.96
C ALA A 49 -0.67 21.02 -4.40
N TYR A 50 0.19 21.54 -3.52
CA TYR A 50 1.26 20.76 -2.89
C TYR A 50 0.71 19.71 -1.92
N ARG A 51 -0.37 20.03 -1.20
CA ARG A 51 -1.09 19.07 -0.36
C ARG A 51 -1.65 17.92 -1.19
N GLY A 52 -2.21 18.18 -2.38
CA GLY A 52 -2.61 17.13 -3.31
C GLY A 52 -1.42 16.28 -3.77
N LEU A 53 -0.36 16.92 -4.23
CA LEU A 53 0.86 16.26 -4.71
C LEU A 53 1.56 15.40 -3.66
N LEU A 54 1.54 15.79 -2.38
CA LEU A 54 2.08 14.99 -1.27
C LEU A 54 1.09 13.92 -0.78
N THR A 55 -0.22 14.18 -0.84
CA THR A 55 -1.23 13.23 -0.37
C THR A 55 -1.31 12.02 -1.30
N ILE A 56 -1.12 12.20 -2.62
CA ILE A 56 -1.13 11.10 -3.59
C ILE A 56 -0.08 10.01 -3.24
N PRO A 57 1.23 10.30 -3.14
CA PRO A 57 2.23 9.27 -2.82
C PRO A 57 2.05 8.71 -1.40
N VAL A 58 1.59 9.52 -0.43
CA VAL A 58 1.32 9.04 0.94
C VAL A 58 0.13 8.08 0.97
N MET A 59 -0.95 8.36 0.23
CA MET A 59 -2.09 7.44 0.09
C MET A 59 -1.68 6.17 -0.66
N VAL A 60 -0.92 6.29 -1.75
CA VAL A 60 -0.44 5.14 -2.52
C VAL A 60 0.42 4.23 -1.66
N ALA A 61 1.39 4.77 -0.92
CA ALA A 61 2.23 3.99 -0.01
C ALA A 61 1.42 3.31 1.11
N SER A 62 0.41 4.00 1.66
CA SER A 62 -0.49 3.44 2.68
C SER A 62 -1.37 2.31 2.11
N ALA A 63 -1.90 2.49 0.89
CA ALA A 63 -2.69 1.50 0.19
C ALA A 63 -1.83 0.27 -0.16
N GLU A 64 -0.65 0.44 -0.75
CA GLU A 64 0.29 -0.64 -1.05
C GLU A 64 0.68 -1.42 0.21
N ARG A 65 0.98 -0.73 1.32
CA ARG A 65 1.28 -1.36 2.61
C ARG A 65 0.10 -2.19 3.13
N SER A 66 -1.11 -1.68 2.98
CA SER A 66 -2.34 -2.36 3.41
C SER A 66 -2.66 -3.58 2.52
N PHE A 67 -2.51 -3.44 1.20
CA PHE A 67 -2.68 -4.55 0.25
C PHE A 67 -1.62 -5.63 0.41
N SER A 68 -0.37 -5.28 0.74
CA SER A 68 0.70 -6.23 1.01
C SER A 68 0.36 -7.14 2.21
N LYS A 69 -0.14 -6.55 3.30
CA LYS A 69 -0.60 -7.31 4.48
C LYS A 69 -1.77 -8.25 4.14
N LEU A 70 -2.73 -7.76 3.35
CA LEU A 70 -3.87 -8.57 2.92
C LEU A 70 -3.44 -9.74 2.01
N LYS A 71 -2.46 -9.50 1.12
CA LYS A 71 -1.88 -10.54 0.26
C LYS A 71 -1.22 -11.64 1.09
N LEU A 72 -0.45 -11.27 2.12
CA LEU A 72 0.15 -12.25 3.04
C LEU A 72 -0.91 -13.06 3.78
N LEU A 73 -1.94 -12.41 4.34
CA LEU A 73 -3.02 -13.09 5.05
C LEU A 73 -3.78 -14.08 4.16
N LYS A 74 -4.11 -13.67 2.93
CA LYS A 74 -4.76 -14.56 1.95
C LYS A 74 -3.88 -15.75 1.60
N SER A 75 -2.58 -15.54 1.42
CA SER A 75 -1.63 -16.62 1.15
C SER A 75 -1.57 -17.59 2.32
N TYR A 76 -1.48 -17.08 3.55
CA TYR A 76 -1.44 -17.90 4.77
C TYR A 76 -2.67 -18.80 4.88
N MET A 77 -3.88 -18.25 4.73
CA MET A 77 -5.10 -19.04 4.82
C MET A 77 -5.19 -20.14 3.75
N ARG A 78 -4.81 -19.82 2.50
CA ARG A 78 -4.77 -20.80 1.42
C ARG A 78 -3.76 -21.92 1.72
N THR A 79 -2.56 -21.57 2.21
CA THR A 79 -1.56 -22.57 2.57
C THR A 79 -2.02 -23.45 3.72
N THR A 80 -2.66 -22.90 4.75
CA THR A 80 -3.17 -23.68 5.88
C THR A 80 -4.26 -24.67 5.44
N MET A 81 -5.21 -24.26 4.60
CA MET A 81 -6.21 -25.18 4.05
C MET A 81 -5.58 -26.31 3.25
N THR A 82 -4.65 -25.99 2.34
CA THR A 82 -3.96 -27.01 1.54
C THR A 82 -3.12 -27.95 2.40
N GLN A 83 -2.43 -27.43 3.42
CA GLN A 83 -1.66 -28.25 4.37
C GLN A 83 -2.58 -29.20 5.15
N GLN A 84 -3.73 -28.73 5.61
CA GLN A 84 -4.69 -29.55 6.34
C GLN A 84 -5.24 -30.68 5.47
N THR A 85 -5.65 -30.37 4.23
CA THR A 85 -6.09 -31.39 3.27
C THR A 85 -5.00 -32.42 2.95
N LEU A 86 -3.75 -31.98 2.78
CA LEU A 86 -2.62 -32.89 2.53
C LEU A 86 -2.34 -33.79 3.74
N ASN A 87 -2.42 -33.24 4.95
CA ASN A 87 -2.21 -33.98 6.18
C ASN A 87 -3.30 -35.05 6.39
N ASP A 88 -4.55 -34.72 6.10
CA ASP A 88 -5.67 -35.66 6.17
C ASP A 88 -5.48 -36.80 5.15
N LEU A 89 -5.07 -36.47 3.92
CA LEU A 89 -4.78 -37.47 2.88
C LEU A 89 -3.61 -38.38 3.27
N ALA A 90 -2.54 -37.82 3.83
CA ALA A 90 -1.38 -38.58 4.31
C ALA A 90 -1.79 -39.54 5.43
N THR A 91 -2.65 -39.11 6.34
CA THR A 91 -3.18 -39.95 7.43
C THR A 91 -4.00 -41.11 6.88
N ILE A 92 -4.87 -40.86 5.90
CA ILE A 92 -5.65 -41.91 5.23
C ILE A 92 -4.71 -42.91 4.53
N LYS A 93 -3.72 -42.41 3.80
CA LYS A 93 -2.76 -43.26 3.07
C LYS A 93 -1.97 -44.15 4.02
N LEU A 94 -1.47 -43.59 5.12
CA LEU A 94 -0.77 -44.36 6.15
C LEU A 94 -1.69 -45.41 6.79
N GLY A 95 -2.94 -45.05 7.10
CA GLY A 95 -3.94 -45.99 7.60
C GLY A 95 -4.18 -47.17 6.65
N SER A 96 -4.32 -46.91 5.35
CA SER A 96 -4.48 -47.97 4.35
C SER A 96 -3.26 -48.89 4.27
N GLU A 97 -2.04 -48.34 4.31
CA GLU A 97 -0.81 -49.15 4.25
C GLU A 97 -0.65 -50.07 5.47
N VAL A 98 -1.11 -49.62 6.65
CA VAL A 98 -1.11 -50.44 7.86
C VAL A 98 -2.15 -51.56 7.75
N PHE A 99 -3.34 -51.28 7.23
CA PHE A 99 -4.37 -52.30 6.99
C PHE A 99 -3.90 -53.37 6.00
N ASP A 100 -3.30 -52.97 4.88
CA ASP A 100 -2.80 -53.90 3.86
C ASP A 100 -1.70 -54.83 4.40
N LYS A 101 -0.82 -54.31 5.27
CA LYS A 101 0.22 -55.11 5.92
C LYS A 101 -0.34 -56.13 6.92
N ILE A 102 -1.41 -55.77 7.63
CA ILE A 102 -2.06 -56.68 8.58
C ILE A 102 -2.81 -57.77 7.84
N ASP A 103 -3.53 -57.43 6.76
CA ASP A 103 -4.25 -58.40 5.92
C ASP A 103 -3.32 -59.42 5.26
N MET A 104 -2.19 -58.95 4.69
CA MET A 104 -1.14 -59.87 4.18
C MET A 104 -0.58 -60.80 5.25
N ARG A 105 -0.50 -60.35 6.51
CA ARG A 105 0.06 -61.14 7.62
C ARG A 105 -0.94 -62.12 8.23
N ILE A 106 -2.24 -61.86 8.10
CA ILE A 106 -3.31 -62.78 8.55
C ILE A 106 -3.60 -63.86 7.49
N THR A 107 -3.33 -63.56 6.22
CA THR A 107 -3.55 -64.48 5.10
C THR A 107 -2.40 -65.48 4.89
N LEU A 108 -1.27 -65.30 5.60
CA LEU A 108 -0.12 -66.22 5.67
C LEU A 108 -0.14 -67.03 6.98
#